data_AF-A0A7C7TEN3-F1
#
_entry.id   AF-A0A7C7TEN3-F1
#
_cell.length_a   1.000
_cell.length_b   1.000
_cell.length_c   1.000
_cell.angle_alpha   90.00
_cell.angle_beta   90.00
_cell.angle_gamma   90.00
#
_symmetry.space_group_name_H-M   'P 1'
#
loop_
_entity.id
_entity.type
_entity.pdbx_description
1 polymer ?
#
loop_
_entity_poly.entity_id
_entity_poly.type
_entity_poly.pdbx_seq_one_letter_code
_entity_poly.pdbx_strand_id
1 'polypeptide(L)'
;MHLVKIKRKYSAAYSLVEIMVAVFITSIISIAVVSLYTTGLRTFFQITETSKQSDESIVLFTMIEKDLSRGGFTHPIRSHVDYCGTKIKFSDAIKIDENVTHDLLGGTVLLTVSSCFDKPTTIAYGDNDIERFKVTYAQGTGQKENILFKKIERTDDCNTLIVSNDKLSDNAKAIIHDWLPVSTNVKSFIPTISEKKPDIVDIEMKLQSQRNPDLMLNFIKRVFVKNQSIYVTSEECEETCPNSIKPFINYQISDNHAFWPLGTNVPGGLIFFQTGYDEKTDELIFPPSPLNPTPIDDELKSDFGPGYKIGPGTGEEYQTLLSSVKYVYKDLVEEPSTKNIALFLYSDTCDFDLTKFYYSQEGLRIYCRKDDGGSITWNASKKEAEDMKYYKLDGKLLSINDVDEKNFIDTTVFRDAWIGWIGGKKTDDVWKWTGEGDVLIEESFVDSIKVFPVDTPGADYLWYSRPSKSGDAEFNASVEDHPMEKYIIEFYAPHGSQFTCQKKNSGGCVNYYSSTTIEIEELNLCHIYN
;
A
#
# COMPACT_ATOMS: atom_id res chain seq x y z
N MET A 1 97.21 -90.70 4.16
CA MET A 1 96.70 -89.88 3.04
C MET A 1 95.41 -89.22 3.50
N HIS A 2 95.23 -87.95 3.13
CA HIS A 2 94.48 -86.90 3.82
C HIS A 2 92.97 -87.13 4.11
N LEU A 3 92.57 -86.75 5.32
CA LEU A 3 91.23 -86.25 5.69
C LEU A 3 90.98 -84.88 5.02
N VAL A 4 89.85 -84.70 4.33
CA VAL A 4 89.38 -83.37 3.91
C VAL A 4 87.91 -83.15 4.29
N LYS A 5 87.78 -82.18 5.20
CA LYS A 5 86.66 -81.39 5.71
C LYS A 5 85.46 -81.15 4.79
N ILE A 6 84.28 -81.33 5.39
CA ILE A 6 83.00 -80.71 5.01
C ILE A 6 83.09 -79.19 5.21
N LYS A 7 82.80 -78.39 4.15
CA LYS A 7 82.61 -76.93 4.25
C LYS A 7 81.11 -76.60 4.28
N ARG A 8 80.60 -76.09 5.42
CA ARG A 8 79.31 -75.40 5.50
C ARG A 8 79.42 -74.00 4.89
N LYS A 9 78.55 -73.67 3.95
CA LYS A 9 78.27 -72.27 3.54
C LYS A 9 77.39 -71.64 4.63
N TYR A 10 77.88 -70.59 5.28
CA TYR A 10 77.05 -69.73 6.14
C TYR A 10 76.19 -68.84 5.24
N SER A 11 74.86 -68.98 5.33
CA SER A 11 73.94 -67.93 4.91
C SER A 11 74.01 -66.81 5.94
N ALA A 12 74.02 -65.55 5.51
CA ALA A 12 73.84 -64.42 6.40
C ALA A 12 72.49 -64.57 7.12
N ALA A 13 72.53 -65.01 8.37
CA ALA A 13 71.35 -65.10 9.22
C ALA A 13 71.12 -63.72 9.82
N TYR A 14 69.94 -63.15 9.58
CA TYR A 14 69.52 -61.90 10.21
C TYR A 14 69.61 -62.02 11.72
N SER A 15 70.15 -60.98 12.36
CA SER A 15 70.19 -60.89 13.82
C SER A 15 68.76 -60.84 14.37
N LEU A 16 68.54 -61.47 15.53
CA LEU A 16 67.23 -61.41 16.22
C LEU A 16 66.77 -59.96 16.45
N VAL A 17 67.72 -59.04 16.64
CA VAL A 17 67.47 -57.61 16.76
C VAL A 17 66.96 -57.00 15.45
N GLU A 18 67.52 -57.40 14.30
CA GLU A 18 67.08 -56.92 12.98
C GLU A 18 65.66 -57.39 12.66
N ILE A 19 65.31 -58.63 13.03
CA ILE A 19 63.95 -59.15 12.87
C ILE A 19 62.97 -58.40 13.77
N MET A 20 63.33 -58.13 15.03
CA MET A 20 62.47 -57.37 15.94
C MET A 20 62.24 -55.93 15.46
N VAL A 21 63.29 -55.26 14.96
CA VAL A 21 63.17 -53.90 14.43
C VAL A 21 62.31 -53.89 13.15
N ALA A 22 62.49 -54.87 12.26
CA ALA A 22 61.68 -54.99 11.06
C ALA A 22 60.19 -55.22 11.37
N VAL A 23 59.88 -56.10 12.35
CA VAL A 23 58.50 -56.34 12.79
C VAL A 23 57.90 -55.11 13.47
N PHE A 24 58.68 -54.37 14.24
CA PHE A 24 58.23 -53.15 14.89
C PHE A 24 57.92 -52.02 13.89
N ILE A 25 58.80 -51.81 12.90
CA ILE A 25 58.57 -50.80 11.86
C ILE A 25 57.38 -51.19 10.98
N THR A 26 57.27 -52.46 10.59
CA THR A 26 56.15 -52.92 9.76
C THR A 26 54.81 -52.85 10.51
N SER A 27 54.78 -53.09 11.82
CA SER A 27 53.55 -52.93 12.61
C SER A 27 53.14 -51.47 12.72
N ILE A 28 54.09 -50.54 12.95
CA ILE A 28 53.80 -49.10 13.00
C ILE A 28 53.26 -48.61 11.65
N ILE A 29 53.90 -49.00 10.54
CA ILE A 29 53.44 -48.61 9.20
C ILE A 29 52.06 -49.21 8.92
N SER A 30 51.80 -50.46 9.29
CA SER A 30 50.49 -51.10 9.10
C SER A 30 49.40 -50.40 9.92
N ILE A 31 49.67 -50.08 11.18
CA ILE A 31 48.75 -49.34 12.05
C ILE A 31 48.51 -47.93 11.50
N ALA A 32 49.55 -47.25 11.03
CA ALA A 32 49.43 -45.92 10.43
C ALA A 32 48.58 -45.96 9.15
N VAL A 33 48.80 -46.93 8.26
CA VAL A 33 48.03 -47.09 7.02
C VAL A 33 46.57 -47.44 7.31
N VAL A 34 46.31 -48.37 8.25
CA VAL A 34 44.93 -48.71 8.65
C VAL A 34 44.25 -47.54 9.33
N SER A 35 44.97 -46.78 10.17
CA SER A 35 44.45 -45.56 10.82
C SER A 35 44.15 -44.46 9.80
N LEU A 36 45.02 -44.21 8.83
CA LEU A 36 44.79 -43.25 7.73
C LEU A 36 43.62 -43.68 6.84
N TYR A 37 43.52 -44.97 6.51
CA TYR A 37 42.41 -45.51 5.71
C TYR A 37 41.07 -45.41 6.43
N THR A 38 41.02 -45.76 7.72
CA THR A 38 39.80 -45.64 8.53
C THR A 38 39.41 -44.18 8.79
N THR A 39 40.38 -43.29 8.98
CA THR A 39 40.11 -41.85 9.15
C THR A 39 39.66 -41.20 7.84
N GLY A 40 40.27 -41.56 6.71
CA GLY A 40 39.90 -41.07 5.38
C GLY A 40 38.53 -41.56 4.89
N LEU A 41 38.17 -42.82 5.18
CA LEU A 41 36.82 -43.31 4.89
C LEU A 41 35.77 -42.60 5.75
N ARG A 42 36.03 -42.39 7.04
CA ARG A 42 35.10 -41.68 7.94
C ARG A 42 34.81 -40.27 7.45
N THR A 43 35.82 -39.50 7.04
CA THR A 43 35.62 -38.14 6.54
C THR A 43 34.94 -38.09 5.18
N PHE A 44 35.23 -39.03 4.27
CA PHE A 44 34.61 -39.06 2.94
C PHE A 44 33.13 -39.47 2.98
N PHE A 45 32.77 -40.51 3.74
CA PHE A 45 31.37 -40.89 3.95
C PHE A 45 30.57 -39.78 4.65
N GLN A 46 31.20 -39.08 5.59
CA GLN A 46 30.57 -37.98 6.32
C GLN A 46 30.27 -36.79 5.40
N ILE A 47 31.16 -36.43 4.46
CA ILE A 47 30.91 -35.34 3.48
C ILE A 47 29.80 -35.72 2.48
N THR A 48 29.72 -36.99 2.05
CA THR A 48 28.71 -37.42 1.06
C THR A 48 27.30 -37.51 1.67
N GLU A 49 27.21 -37.92 2.94
CA GLU A 49 25.94 -37.96 3.66
C GLU A 49 25.51 -36.58 4.17
N THR A 50 26.43 -35.72 4.62
CA THR A 50 26.09 -34.33 4.99
C THR A 50 25.69 -33.50 3.79
N SER A 51 26.30 -33.70 2.61
CA SER A 51 25.86 -33.02 1.39
C SER A 51 24.47 -33.48 0.97
N LYS A 52 24.17 -34.78 1.02
CA LYS A 52 22.82 -35.30 0.73
C LYS A 52 21.76 -34.79 1.71
N GLN A 53 22.09 -34.71 3.00
CA GLN A 53 21.21 -34.11 4.00
C GLN A 53 21.04 -32.60 3.81
N SER A 54 22.12 -31.90 3.47
CA SER A 54 22.09 -30.48 3.13
C SER A 54 21.21 -30.23 1.90
N ASP A 55 21.36 -31.02 0.84
CA ASP A 55 20.58 -30.91 -0.38
C ASP A 55 19.10 -31.25 -0.14
N GLU A 56 18.81 -32.33 0.59
CA GLU A 56 17.44 -32.68 1.00
C GLU A 56 16.82 -31.54 1.83
N SER A 57 17.59 -30.94 2.74
CA SER A 57 17.10 -29.82 3.55
C SER A 57 16.83 -28.57 2.73
N ILE A 58 17.69 -28.22 1.77
CA ILE A 58 17.50 -27.06 0.87
C ILE A 58 16.26 -27.26 0.00
N VAL A 59 16.07 -28.47 -0.54
CA VAL A 59 14.88 -28.80 -1.35
C VAL A 59 13.62 -28.72 -0.48
N LEU A 60 13.67 -29.27 0.74
CA LEU A 60 12.56 -29.22 1.68
C LEU A 60 12.20 -27.78 2.04
N PHE A 61 13.18 -26.93 2.34
CA PHE A 61 12.97 -25.51 2.61
C PHE A 61 12.38 -24.78 1.42
N THR A 62 12.98 -24.93 0.25
CA THR A 62 12.52 -24.24 -0.96
C THR A 62 11.09 -24.64 -1.30
N MET A 63 10.71 -25.90 -1.07
CA MET A 63 9.35 -26.38 -1.29
C MET A 63 8.37 -25.79 -0.28
N ILE A 64 8.66 -25.87 1.02
CA ILE A 64 7.79 -25.31 2.08
C ILE A 64 7.68 -23.80 1.91
N GLU A 65 8.79 -23.11 1.64
CA GLU A 65 8.81 -21.68 1.37
C GLU A 65 7.96 -21.32 0.16
N LYS A 66 8.12 -22.02 -0.97
CA LYS A 66 7.34 -21.77 -2.17
C LYS A 66 5.85 -22.02 -1.96
N ASP A 67 5.48 -23.03 -1.19
CA ASP A 67 4.07 -23.34 -0.94
C ASP A 67 3.42 -22.33 0.01
N LEU A 68 4.09 -21.98 1.11
CA LEU A 68 3.55 -21.03 2.10
C LEU A 68 3.62 -19.58 1.63
N SER A 69 4.58 -19.21 0.79
CA SER A 69 4.66 -17.86 0.22
C SER A 69 3.51 -17.54 -0.74
N ARG A 70 2.80 -18.55 -1.23
CA ARG A 70 1.56 -18.37 -2.00
C ARG A 70 0.36 -18.12 -1.09
N GLY A 71 0.52 -18.34 0.21
CA GLY A 71 -0.49 -18.15 1.22
C GLY A 71 -1.12 -16.77 1.21
N GLY A 72 -2.45 -16.72 1.23
CA GLY A 72 -3.20 -15.46 1.22
C GLY A 72 -3.31 -14.80 -0.14
N PHE A 73 -2.70 -15.36 -1.20
CA PHE A 73 -2.90 -14.88 -2.56
C PHE A 73 -4.30 -15.24 -3.06
N THR A 74 -5.17 -14.22 -3.18
CA THR A 74 -6.46 -14.35 -3.87
C THR A 74 -6.29 -13.79 -5.29
N HIS A 75 -6.66 -14.55 -6.31
CA HIS A 75 -6.51 -14.10 -7.69
C HIS A 75 -7.54 -13.00 -8.01
N PRO A 76 -7.18 -11.91 -8.73
CA PRO A 76 -8.09 -10.81 -9.02
C PRO A 76 -9.42 -11.24 -9.64
N ILE A 77 -9.42 -12.15 -10.62
CA ILE A 77 -10.65 -12.68 -11.28
C ILE A 77 -11.62 -13.38 -10.30
N ARG A 78 -11.18 -13.90 -9.13
CA ARG A 78 -12.08 -14.42 -8.09
C ARG A 78 -12.87 -13.33 -7.34
N SER A 79 -12.75 -12.09 -7.76
CA SER A 79 -13.65 -10.99 -7.39
C SER A 79 -14.96 -10.98 -8.19
N HIS A 80 -15.18 -11.96 -9.07
CA HIS A 80 -16.48 -12.20 -9.74
C HIS A 80 -17.59 -12.50 -8.71
N VAL A 81 -18.83 -12.13 -9.05
CA VAL A 81 -20.02 -12.23 -8.16
C VAL A 81 -20.25 -13.62 -7.55
N ASP A 82 -19.92 -14.67 -8.30
CA ASP A 82 -20.10 -16.06 -7.88
C ASP A 82 -19.14 -16.49 -6.76
N TYR A 83 -18.10 -15.69 -6.52
CA TYR A 83 -17.03 -15.94 -5.53
C TYR A 83 -16.95 -14.82 -4.47
N CYS A 84 -17.97 -13.96 -4.38
CA CYS A 84 -18.06 -12.94 -3.34
C CYS A 84 -17.98 -13.55 -1.93
N GLY A 85 -17.26 -12.89 -1.01
CA GLY A 85 -17.00 -13.41 0.34
C GLY A 85 -16.00 -14.57 0.41
N THR A 86 -15.47 -15.04 -0.73
CA THR A 86 -14.46 -16.11 -0.79
C THR A 86 -13.03 -15.57 -0.82
N LYS A 87 -12.74 -14.35 -0.36
CA LYS A 87 -11.32 -13.94 -0.18
C LYS A 87 -10.66 -14.82 0.88
N ILE A 88 -9.37 -15.11 0.72
CA ILE A 88 -8.61 -15.82 1.75
C ILE A 88 -8.47 -14.87 2.93
N LYS A 89 -9.12 -15.19 4.06
CA LYS A 89 -9.02 -14.39 5.28
C LYS A 89 -7.59 -14.38 5.78
N PHE A 90 -7.21 -13.34 6.52
CA PHE A 90 -5.92 -13.28 7.20
C PHE A 90 -5.64 -14.53 8.05
N SER A 91 -6.67 -15.04 8.76
CA SER A 91 -6.59 -16.28 9.56
C SER A 91 -6.34 -17.55 8.75
N ASP A 92 -6.68 -17.53 7.46
CA ASP A 92 -6.63 -18.67 6.56
C ASP A 92 -5.47 -18.58 5.56
N ALA A 93 -4.83 -17.41 5.45
CA ALA A 93 -3.63 -17.21 4.64
C ALA A 93 -2.54 -18.18 5.10
N ILE A 94 -2.33 -18.25 6.42
CA ILE A 94 -1.55 -19.30 7.07
C ILE A 94 -2.19 -19.63 8.41
N LYS A 95 -2.45 -20.91 8.60
CA LYS A 95 -3.07 -21.43 9.80
C LYS A 95 -2.16 -22.47 10.43
N ILE A 96 -1.82 -22.23 11.69
CA ILE A 96 -1.23 -23.27 12.53
C ILE A 96 -2.41 -23.95 13.23
N ASP A 97 -2.82 -25.09 12.69
CA ASP A 97 -3.94 -25.87 13.19
C ASP A 97 -3.46 -26.87 14.25
N GLU A 98 -4.22 -26.97 15.34
CA GLU A 98 -3.79 -27.70 16.55
C GLU A 98 -4.08 -29.20 16.53
N ASN A 99 -4.82 -29.77 15.56
CA ASN A 99 -5.03 -31.22 15.53
C ASN A 99 -5.43 -31.75 14.14
N VAL A 100 -4.67 -32.71 13.62
CA VAL A 100 -5.06 -33.52 12.46
C VAL A 100 -4.89 -34.99 12.78
N THR A 101 -5.95 -35.79 12.64
CA THR A 101 -5.90 -37.24 12.85
C THR A 101 -5.99 -37.95 11.50
N HIS A 102 -4.98 -38.78 11.17
CA HIS A 102 -5.00 -39.60 9.96
C HIS A 102 -4.10 -40.83 10.10
N ASP A 103 -4.54 -41.99 9.57
CA ASP A 103 -3.77 -43.24 9.63
C ASP A 103 -2.42 -43.16 8.90
N LEU A 104 -2.37 -42.40 7.80
CA LEU A 104 -1.11 -42.15 7.09
C LEU A 104 -0.10 -41.35 7.92
N LEU A 105 -0.56 -40.55 8.88
CA LEU A 105 0.30 -39.82 9.81
C LEU A 105 0.72 -40.66 11.03
N GLY A 106 0.07 -41.80 11.27
CA GLY A 106 0.33 -42.65 12.44
C GLY A 106 -0.52 -42.32 13.67
N GLY A 107 -1.51 -41.42 13.53
CA GLY A 107 -2.43 -41.02 14.60
C GLY A 107 -2.78 -39.53 14.55
N THR A 108 -3.00 -38.94 15.71
CA THR A 108 -3.24 -37.49 15.88
C THR A 108 -1.92 -36.73 15.92
N VAL A 109 -1.80 -35.72 15.05
CA VAL A 109 -0.70 -34.75 15.02
C VAL A 109 -1.18 -33.45 15.64
N LEU A 110 -0.45 -32.94 16.63
CA LEU A 110 -0.83 -31.76 17.42
C LEU A 110 -0.40 -30.41 16.79
N LEU A 111 0.48 -30.46 15.80
CA LEU A 111 1.05 -29.26 15.18
C LEU A 111 1.10 -29.45 13.67
N THR A 112 0.30 -28.67 12.97
CA THR A 112 0.31 -28.61 11.51
C THR A 112 0.38 -27.17 11.06
N VAL A 113 0.95 -26.94 9.89
CA VAL A 113 0.87 -25.64 9.21
C VAL A 113 0.18 -25.84 7.88
N SER A 114 -0.83 -25.02 7.64
CA SER A 114 -1.56 -25.02 6.37
C SER A 114 -1.64 -23.62 5.79
N SER A 115 -1.79 -23.56 4.47
CA SER A 115 -1.89 -22.31 3.75
C SER A 115 -2.80 -22.47 2.55
N CYS A 116 -3.53 -21.40 2.24
CA CYS A 116 -4.46 -21.33 1.13
C CYS A 116 -3.95 -20.42 0.03
N PHE A 117 -4.15 -20.83 -1.23
CA PHE A 117 -3.78 -20.00 -2.38
C PHE A 117 -4.65 -20.28 -3.60
N ASP A 118 -4.84 -19.25 -4.41
CA ASP A 118 -5.48 -19.36 -5.71
C ASP A 118 -4.46 -19.71 -6.81
N LYS A 119 -4.89 -20.47 -7.81
CA LYS A 119 -4.10 -20.78 -9.00
C LYS A 119 -4.98 -20.69 -10.25
N PRO A 120 -4.53 -19.98 -11.31
CA PRO A 120 -5.22 -20.00 -12.59
C PRO A 120 -5.11 -21.39 -13.22
N THR A 121 -6.23 -21.87 -13.75
CA THR A 121 -6.34 -23.13 -14.47
C THR A 121 -6.94 -22.85 -15.84
N THR A 122 -6.22 -23.26 -16.89
CA THR A 122 -6.71 -23.15 -18.27
C THR A 122 -7.40 -24.45 -18.62
N ILE A 123 -8.69 -24.39 -18.94
CA ILE A 123 -9.41 -25.54 -19.50
C ILE A 123 -9.02 -25.63 -20.98
N ALA A 124 -8.92 -26.84 -21.54
CA ALA A 124 -8.45 -27.10 -22.91
C ALA A 124 -9.26 -26.43 -24.04
N TYR A 125 -10.31 -25.66 -23.72
CA TYR A 125 -11.22 -25.01 -24.67
C TYR A 125 -11.44 -23.50 -24.42
N GLY A 126 -10.58 -22.84 -23.64
CA GLY A 126 -10.41 -21.38 -23.72
C GLY A 126 -10.98 -20.54 -22.57
N ASP A 127 -11.78 -21.11 -21.67
CA ASP A 127 -12.21 -20.40 -20.47
C ASP A 127 -11.09 -20.46 -19.41
N ASN A 128 -10.71 -19.29 -18.89
CA ASN A 128 -9.81 -19.17 -17.75
C ASN A 128 -10.62 -19.36 -16.47
N ASP A 129 -10.35 -20.40 -15.70
CA ASP A 129 -10.94 -20.62 -14.38
C ASP A 129 -9.86 -20.47 -13.29
N ILE A 130 -10.27 -20.22 -12.05
CA ILE A 130 -9.38 -20.14 -10.89
C ILE A 130 -9.87 -21.04 -9.78
N GLU A 131 -8.97 -21.95 -9.44
CA GLU A 131 -9.17 -22.91 -8.38
C GLU A 131 -8.33 -22.55 -7.16
N ARG A 132 -8.93 -22.73 -5.99
CA ARG A 132 -8.24 -22.57 -4.72
C ARG A 132 -7.83 -23.91 -4.13
N PHE A 133 -6.62 -23.90 -3.59
CA PHE A 133 -6.00 -25.07 -2.99
C PHE A 133 -5.56 -24.76 -1.56
N LYS A 134 -5.62 -25.79 -0.72
CA LYS A 134 -5.04 -25.81 0.62
C LYS A 134 -3.86 -26.77 0.62
N VAL A 135 -2.69 -26.28 1.00
CA VAL A 135 -1.50 -27.09 1.26
C VAL A 135 -1.34 -27.23 2.76
N THR A 136 -1.09 -28.46 3.23
CA THR A 136 -0.89 -28.75 4.65
C THR A 136 0.37 -29.59 4.86
N TYR A 137 1.16 -29.21 5.86
CA TYR A 137 2.34 -29.95 6.32
C TYR A 137 2.14 -30.45 7.75
N ALA A 138 2.50 -31.71 7.99
CA ALA A 138 2.36 -32.36 9.28
C ALA A 138 3.50 -33.34 9.53
N GLN A 139 4.05 -33.34 10.73
CA GLN A 139 4.98 -34.38 11.17
C GLN A 139 4.19 -35.61 11.63
N GLY A 140 4.57 -36.80 11.17
CA GLY A 140 3.94 -38.04 11.61
C GLY A 140 4.11 -38.29 13.11
N THR A 141 3.40 -39.29 13.63
CA THR A 141 3.47 -39.73 15.03
C THR A 141 3.68 -41.24 15.12
N GLY A 142 4.02 -41.71 16.33
CA GLY A 142 4.31 -43.13 16.57
C GLY A 142 5.48 -43.62 15.72
N GLN A 143 5.27 -44.69 14.95
CA GLN A 143 6.31 -45.25 14.06
C GLN A 143 6.71 -44.30 12.90
N LYS A 144 5.97 -43.21 12.68
CA LYS A 144 6.19 -42.24 11.60
C LYS A 144 6.69 -40.88 12.11
N GLU A 145 7.14 -40.81 13.36
CA GLU A 145 7.60 -39.57 14.00
C GLU A 145 8.71 -38.84 13.23
N ASN A 146 9.51 -39.56 12.42
CA ASN A 146 10.62 -38.96 11.68
C ASN A 146 10.25 -38.51 10.26
N ILE A 147 8.97 -38.63 9.88
CA ILE A 147 8.49 -38.36 8.52
C ILE A 147 7.70 -37.06 8.52
N LEU A 148 8.10 -36.11 7.66
CA LEU A 148 7.29 -34.95 7.32
C LEU A 148 6.42 -35.29 6.12
N PHE A 149 5.12 -35.04 6.26
CA PHE A 149 4.14 -35.26 5.21
C PHE A 149 3.63 -33.94 4.65
N LYS A 150 3.23 -33.97 3.39
CA LYS A 150 2.55 -32.88 2.67
C LYS A 150 1.24 -33.39 2.09
N LYS A 151 0.22 -32.55 2.12
CA LYS A 151 -1.08 -32.78 1.48
C LYS A 151 -1.48 -31.55 0.66
N ILE A 152 -2.09 -31.75 -0.51
CA ILE A 152 -2.72 -30.66 -1.29
C ILE A 152 -4.16 -31.04 -1.59
N GLU A 153 -5.08 -30.14 -1.26
CA GLU A 153 -6.52 -30.35 -1.37
C GLU A 153 -7.20 -29.20 -2.09
N ARG A 154 -8.31 -29.48 -2.77
CA ARG A 154 -9.17 -28.46 -3.37
C ARG A 154 -10.15 -27.93 -2.32
N THR A 155 -10.30 -26.61 -2.24
CA THR A 155 -11.21 -25.92 -1.32
C THR A 155 -11.60 -24.56 -1.89
N ASP A 156 -12.80 -24.05 -1.63
CA ASP A 156 -13.17 -22.69 -2.03
C ASP A 156 -13.03 -21.66 -0.90
N ASP A 157 -13.08 -22.10 0.35
CA ASP A 157 -13.18 -21.26 1.55
C ASP A 157 -12.09 -21.57 2.60
N CYS A 158 -11.07 -22.36 2.24
CA CYS A 158 -9.96 -22.80 3.09
C CYS A 158 -10.29 -23.79 4.21
N ASN A 159 -11.57 -24.07 4.40
CA ASN A 159 -12.07 -24.83 5.53
C ASN A 159 -12.85 -26.07 5.06
N THR A 160 -13.62 -25.94 4.00
CA THR A 160 -14.43 -26.97 3.38
C THR A 160 -13.68 -27.61 2.21
N LEU A 161 -13.53 -28.93 2.27
CA LEU A 161 -12.82 -29.70 1.26
C LEU A 161 -13.76 -30.16 0.14
N ILE A 162 -13.29 -30.04 -1.10
CA ILE A 162 -13.99 -30.53 -2.28
C ILE A 162 -13.36 -31.86 -2.68
N VAL A 163 -14.03 -32.95 -2.35
CA VAL A 163 -13.53 -34.33 -2.50
C VAL A 163 -14.23 -35.14 -3.60
N SER A 164 -15.24 -34.57 -4.27
CA SER A 164 -16.02 -35.30 -5.26
C SER A 164 -15.38 -35.20 -6.66
N ASN A 165 -15.05 -36.35 -7.26
CA ASN A 165 -14.32 -36.43 -8.53
C ASN A 165 -15.02 -35.77 -9.72
N ASP A 166 -16.35 -35.63 -9.65
CA ASP A 166 -17.20 -34.94 -10.61
C ASP A 166 -17.09 -33.41 -10.53
N LYS A 167 -16.61 -32.87 -9.39
CA LYS A 167 -16.42 -31.42 -9.15
C LYS A 167 -14.96 -30.98 -9.25
N LEU A 168 -14.06 -31.89 -9.57
CA LEU A 168 -12.64 -31.60 -9.75
C LEU A 168 -12.33 -31.42 -11.24
N SER A 169 -11.76 -30.27 -11.61
CA SER A 169 -11.20 -30.09 -12.93
C SER A 169 -10.02 -31.05 -13.16
N ASP A 170 -9.68 -31.32 -14.42
CA ASP A 170 -8.52 -32.16 -14.74
C ASP A 170 -7.19 -31.53 -14.27
N ASN A 171 -7.13 -30.20 -14.21
CA ASN A 171 -6.01 -29.47 -13.63
C ASN A 171 -5.93 -29.62 -12.10
N ALA A 172 -7.06 -29.60 -11.40
CA ALA A 172 -7.11 -29.90 -9.97
C ALA A 172 -6.61 -31.31 -9.69
N LYS A 173 -7.08 -32.30 -10.46
CA LYS A 173 -6.66 -33.72 -10.34
C LYS A 173 -5.15 -33.91 -10.50
N ALA A 174 -4.48 -33.07 -11.29
CA ALA A 174 -3.03 -33.16 -11.50
C ALA A 174 -2.20 -32.65 -10.30
N ILE A 175 -2.80 -31.88 -9.38
CA ILE A 175 -2.07 -31.18 -8.31
C ILE A 175 -2.47 -31.71 -6.93
N ILE A 176 -3.74 -32.08 -6.74
CA ILE A 176 -4.21 -32.62 -5.46
C ILE A 176 -3.56 -33.98 -5.20
N HIS A 177 -3.21 -34.20 -3.95
CA HIS A 177 -2.73 -35.49 -3.47
C HIS A 177 -2.99 -35.61 -1.97
N ASP A 178 -3.22 -36.84 -1.51
CA ASP A 178 -3.31 -37.13 -0.09
C ASP A 178 -1.93 -37.01 0.60
N TRP A 179 -1.82 -37.36 1.88
CA TRP A 179 -0.57 -37.30 2.64
C TRP A 179 0.57 -38.08 1.98
N LEU A 180 1.52 -37.34 1.38
CA LEU A 180 2.73 -37.88 0.79
C LEU A 180 3.95 -37.58 1.68
N PRO A 181 4.84 -38.56 1.92
CA PRO A 181 6.06 -38.32 2.66
C PRO A 181 7.01 -37.47 1.81
N VAL A 182 7.41 -36.30 2.34
CA VAL A 182 8.32 -35.37 1.66
C VAL A 182 9.74 -35.39 2.24
N SER A 183 9.89 -35.87 3.48
CA SER A 183 11.18 -36.22 4.06
C SER A 183 10.99 -37.28 5.14
N THR A 184 11.96 -38.18 5.30
CA THR A 184 11.98 -39.20 6.36
C THR A 184 13.05 -38.93 7.42
N ASN A 185 13.69 -37.75 7.39
CA ASN A 185 14.83 -37.40 8.23
C ASN A 185 14.53 -36.25 9.21
N VAL A 186 13.24 -35.93 9.43
CA VAL A 186 12.80 -34.79 10.26
C VAL A 186 12.41 -35.29 11.64
N LYS A 187 13.26 -35.01 12.64
CA LYS A 187 13.04 -35.37 14.04
C LYS A 187 12.01 -34.49 14.75
N SER A 188 11.98 -33.20 14.42
CA SER A 188 11.01 -32.26 14.95
C SER A 188 10.65 -31.21 13.92
N PHE A 189 9.39 -30.80 13.90
CA PHE A 189 8.84 -29.73 13.09
C PHE A 189 7.98 -28.82 13.96
N ILE A 190 8.48 -27.62 14.25
CA ILE A 190 7.81 -26.67 15.15
C ILE A 190 7.54 -25.37 14.39
N PRO A 191 6.36 -25.20 13.79
CA PRO A 191 5.94 -23.92 13.21
C PRO A 191 5.45 -22.98 14.31
N THR A 192 5.78 -21.69 14.18
CA THR A 192 5.33 -20.63 15.09
C THR A 192 5.06 -19.36 14.30
N ILE A 193 4.09 -18.55 14.75
CA ILE A 193 3.84 -17.21 14.20
C ILE A 193 4.56 -16.21 15.11
N SER A 194 5.61 -15.57 14.60
CA SER A 194 6.46 -14.66 15.38
C SER A 194 5.88 -13.25 15.46
N GLU A 195 5.14 -12.80 14.44
CA GLU A 195 4.49 -11.49 14.43
C GLU A 195 3.16 -11.55 13.66
N LYS A 196 2.09 -10.99 14.25
CA LYS A 196 0.79 -10.78 13.58
C LYS A 196 0.59 -9.30 13.33
N LYS A 197 0.73 -8.88 12.07
CA LYS A 197 0.32 -7.55 11.60
C LYS A 197 -0.83 -7.72 10.60
N PRO A 198 -1.68 -6.69 10.38
CA PRO A 198 -2.84 -6.78 9.49
C PRO A 198 -2.54 -7.39 8.11
N ASP A 199 -1.38 -7.04 7.53
CA ASP A 199 -0.98 -7.45 6.17
C ASP A 199 0.20 -8.43 6.13
N ILE A 200 0.76 -8.77 7.29
CA ILE A 200 2.03 -9.51 7.38
C ILE A 200 1.94 -10.58 8.46
N VAL A 201 2.23 -11.81 8.07
CA VAL A 201 2.46 -12.94 8.98
C VAL A 201 3.91 -13.38 8.84
N ASP A 202 4.69 -13.21 9.92
CA ASP A 202 6.03 -13.78 9.99
C ASP A 202 5.94 -15.16 10.65
N ILE A 203 6.47 -16.17 9.97
CA ILE A 203 6.50 -17.56 10.44
C ILE A 203 7.91 -18.00 10.67
N GLU A 204 8.19 -18.48 11.87
CA GLU A 204 9.42 -19.16 12.21
C GLU A 204 9.13 -20.67 12.29
N MET A 205 9.94 -21.48 11.60
CA MET A 205 9.94 -22.91 11.86
C MET A 205 11.32 -23.48 12.12
N LYS A 206 11.32 -24.53 12.94
CA LYS A 206 12.51 -25.25 13.38
C LYS A 206 12.40 -26.70 12.94
N LEU A 207 13.39 -27.14 12.19
CA LEU A 207 13.58 -28.53 11.75
C LEU A 207 14.83 -29.10 12.41
N GLN A 208 14.71 -30.24 13.08
CA GLN A 208 15.85 -30.97 13.64
C GLN A 208 16.11 -32.26 12.85
N SER A 209 17.37 -32.56 12.55
CA SER A 209 17.74 -33.80 11.87
C SER A 209 17.58 -35.02 12.79
N GLN A 210 17.07 -36.12 12.23
CA GLN A 210 17.01 -37.41 12.93
C GLN A 210 18.39 -37.99 13.25
N ARG A 211 19.33 -37.92 12.29
CA ARG A 211 20.65 -38.57 12.42
C ARG A 211 21.61 -37.77 13.28
N ASN A 212 21.45 -36.45 13.33
CA ASN A 212 22.28 -35.58 14.15
C ASN A 212 21.42 -34.50 14.85
N PRO A 213 21.11 -34.67 16.14
CA PRO A 213 20.31 -33.71 16.90
C PRO A 213 20.92 -32.30 16.99
N ASP A 214 22.23 -32.17 16.82
CA ASP A 214 22.92 -30.86 16.86
C ASP A 214 22.68 -30.05 15.57
N LEU A 215 22.22 -30.70 14.50
CA LEU A 215 21.82 -30.02 13.26
C LEU A 215 20.38 -29.54 13.38
N MET A 216 20.24 -28.25 13.68
CA MET A 216 18.97 -27.53 13.63
C MET A 216 18.95 -26.54 12.48
N LEU A 217 17.83 -26.48 11.79
CA LEU A 217 17.60 -25.57 10.68
C LEU A 217 16.39 -24.70 11.02
N ASN A 218 16.65 -23.39 11.10
CA ASN A 218 15.64 -22.39 11.40
C ASN A 218 15.36 -21.61 10.12
N PHE A 219 14.09 -21.37 9.82
CA PHE A 219 13.70 -20.45 8.77
C PHE A 219 12.65 -19.48 9.28
N ILE A 220 12.76 -18.23 8.83
CA ILE A 220 11.78 -17.18 9.08
C ILE A 220 11.28 -16.73 7.73
N LYS A 221 9.96 -16.85 7.49
CA LYS A 221 9.34 -16.38 6.27
C LYS A 221 8.27 -15.35 6.57
N ARG A 222 8.42 -14.21 5.90
CA ARG A 222 7.38 -13.20 5.77
C ARG A 222 6.40 -13.59 4.68
N VAL A 223 5.14 -13.73 5.03
CA VAL A 223 4.05 -13.85 4.06
C VAL A 223 3.24 -12.58 4.07
N PHE A 224 3.10 -12.00 2.88
CA PHE A 224 2.28 -10.82 2.66
C PHE A 224 0.87 -11.29 2.35
N VAL A 225 -0.10 -10.91 3.17
CA VAL A 225 -1.53 -11.07 2.85
C VAL A 225 -1.89 -9.92 1.90
N LYS A 226 -1.30 -9.98 0.69
CA LYS A 226 -1.08 -8.82 -0.19
C LYS A 226 -2.34 -8.30 -0.91
N ASN A 227 -3.54 -8.60 -0.39
CA ASN A 227 -4.81 -8.29 -1.05
C ASN A 227 -5.72 -7.32 -0.28
N GLN A 228 -5.24 -6.67 0.77
CA GLN A 228 -5.89 -5.42 1.21
C GLN A 228 -5.48 -4.22 0.34
N SER A 229 -4.28 -4.19 -0.24
CA SER A 229 -3.77 -2.95 -0.87
C SER A 229 -3.97 -2.79 -2.37
N ILE A 230 -4.45 -3.80 -3.10
CA ILE A 230 -4.66 -3.72 -4.56
C ILE A 230 -6.16 -3.77 -4.83
N TYR A 231 -6.89 -2.73 -4.39
CA TYR A 231 -8.35 -2.62 -4.43
C TYR A 231 -9.07 -3.52 -3.41
N VAL A 232 -9.44 -2.94 -2.25
CA VAL A 232 -10.47 -3.49 -1.36
C VAL A 232 -11.82 -3.37 -2.07
N THR A 233 -12.05 -4.15 -3.13
CA THR A 233 -13.40 -4.42 -3.61
C THR A 233 -14.07 -5.32 -2.58
N SER A 234 -15.07 -4.77 -1.90
CA SER A 234 -16.01 -5.43 -1.00
C SER A 234 -15.41 -6.38 0.05
N GLU A 235 -15.10 -5.85 1.22
CA GLU A 235 -15.36 -6.63 2.44
C GLU A 235 -16.88 -6.76 2.54
N GLU A 236 -17.33 -8.01 2.55
CA GLU A 236 -18.68 -8.47 2.90
C GLU A 236 -19.79 -8.19 1.88
N CYS A 237 -20.45 -9.27 1.47
CA CYS A 237 -21.66 -9.25 0.67
C CYS A 237 -22.80 -8.69 1.55
N GLU A 238 -22.90 -7.37 1.67
CA GLU A 238 -24.21 -6.76 1.88
C GLU A 238 -24.96 -6.87 0.54
N GLU A 239 -26.28 -7.05 0.57
CA GLU A 239 -27.16 -7.14 -0.63
C GLU A 239 -27.18 -5.84 -1.49
N THR A 240 -26.14 -5.02 -1.42
CA THR A 240 -25.95 -3.75 -2.09
C THR A 240 -24.72 -3.83 -3.02
N CYS A 241 -24.98 -4.18 -4.28
CA CYS A 241 -24.15 -4.08 -5.50
C CYS A 241 -22.60 -3.92 -5.39
N PRO A 242 -21.80 -4.82 -6.04
CA PRO A 242 -20.33 -4.73 -6.16
C PRO A 242 -19.77 -3.58 -7.03
N ASN A 243 -20.61 -2.74 -7.65
CA ASN A 243 -20.16 -1.58 -8.43
C ASN A 243 -19.68 -0.44 -7.51
N SER A 244 -18.99 -0.75 -6.41
CA SER A 244 -18.57 0.23 -5.42
C SER A 244 -17.08 0.19 -5.08
N ILE A 245 -16.47 1.36 -5.02
CA ILE A 245 -15.06 1.59 -4.63
C ILE A 245 -15.03 2.51 -3.43
N LYS A 246 -14.09 2.30 -2.52
CA LYS A 246 -13.80 3.24 -1.43
C LYS A 246 -12.69 4.21 -1.84
N PRO A 247 -12.99 5.43 -2.32
CA PRO A 247 -12.00 6.31 -2.94
C PRO A 247 -10.88 6.75 -1.99
N PHE A 248 -11.14 6.78 -0.68
CA PHE A 248 -10.21 7.30 0.32
C PHE A 248 -9.75 6.24 1.33
N ILE A 249 -9.87 4.95 1.02
CA ILE A 249 -9.50 3.87 1.97
C ILE A 249 -8.04 3.92 2.43
N ASN A 250 -7.15 4.40 1.56
CA ASN A 250 -5.72 4.56 1.85
C ASN A 250 -5.36 5.95 2.38
N TYR A 251 -6.35 6.84 2.52
CA TYR A 251 -6.13 8.15 3.10
C TYR A 251 -5.86 7.98 4.60
N GLN A 252 -4.75 8.55 5.06
CA GLN A 252 -4.39 8.57 6.48
C GLN A 252 -4.37 9.99 7.00
N ILE A 253 -5.03 10.18 8.13
CA ILE A 253 -5.04 11.43 8.87
C ILE A 253 -4.18 11.26 10.13
N SER A 254 -3.28 12.21 10.38
CA SER A 254 -2.33 12.11 11.48
C SER A 254 -2.88 12.61 12.80
N ASP A 255 -2.72 11.86 13.89
CA ASP A 255 -3.07 12.29 15.25
C ASP A 255 -2.12 13.33 15.87
N ASN A 256 -0.98 13.62 15.23
CA ASN A 256 0.01 14.56 15.75
C ASN A 256 -0.38 16.03 15.47
N HIS A 257 -1.06 16.65 16.43
CA HIS A 257 -1.51 18.05 16.39
C HIS A 257 -0.38 19.10 16.25
N ALA A 258 0.90 18.77 16.44
CA ALA A 258 1.98 19.74 16.21
C ALA A 258 2.13 20.14 14.72
N PHE A 259 1.55 19.34 13.81
CA PHE A 259 1.50 19.59 12.36
C PHE A 259 0.15 20.16 11.90
N TRP A 260 -0.76 20.37 12.84
CA TRP A 260 -2.06 20.99 12.65
C TRP A 260 -2.03 22.29 13.45
N PRO A 261 -2.00 23.49 12.84
CA PRO A 261 -2.32 24.69 13.60
C PRO A 261 -3.85 24.76 13.82
N LEU A 262 -4.49 23.63 14.12
CA LEU A 262 -5.92 23.48 14.28
C LEU A 262 -6.21 23.09 15.72
N GLY A 263 -7.21 23.75 16.31
CA GLY A 263 -7.56 23.52 17.71
C GLY A 263 -8.16 22.14 17.91
N THR A 264 -7.36 21.13 18.28
CA THR A 264 -7.78 19.74 18.59
C THR A 264 -8.56 18.96 17.52
N ASN A 265 -9.17 19.60 16.51
CA ASN A 265 -10.12 19.05 15.56
C ASN A 265 -9.81 19.53 14.11
N VAL A 266 -10.28 18.77 13.12
CA VAL A 266 -10.42 19.18 11.73
C VAL A 266 -11.60 20.15 11.62
N PRO A 267 -11.45 21.36 11.06
CA PRO A 267 -12.52 22.37 11.02
C PRO A 267 -13.66 22.01 10.08
N GLY A 268 -13.37 21.24 9.04
CA GLY A 268 -14.34 20.85 8.02
C GLY A 268 -13.65 20.16 6.85
N GLY A 269 -14.46 19.59 5.95
CA GLY A 269 -13.99 19.00 4.70
C GLY A 269 -15.01 19.10 3.58
N LEU A 270 -14.57 18.78 2.38
CA LEU A 270 -15.39 18.70 1.18
C LEU A 270 -14.98 17.45 0.39
N ILE A 271 -15.96 16.62 0.03
CA ILE A 271 -15.78 15.54 -0.95
C ILE A 271 -16.57 15.92 -2.20
N PHE A 272 -15.96 15.88 -3.37
CA PHE A 272 -16.63 16.27 -4.61
C PHE A 272 -16.06 15.51 -5.81
N PHE A 273 -16.82 15.46 -6.89
CA PHE A 273 -16.32 14.95 -8.16
C PHE A 273 -15.57 16.06 -8.88
N GLN A 274 -14.27 15.88 -9.06
CA GLN A 274 -13.40 16.80 -9.76
C GLN A 274 -13.63 16.74 -11.29
N THR A 275 -13.83 15.55 -11.85
CA THR A 275 -14.17 15.39 -13.26
C THR A 275 -15.02 14.13 -13.48
N GLY A 276 -15.75 14.13 -14.59
CA GLY A 276 -16.44 12.94 -15.09
C GLY A 276 -17.75 12.62 -14.39
N TYR A 277 -18.29 13.47 -13.52
CA TYR A 277 -19.55 13.20 -12.84
C TYR A 277 -20.74 13.10 -13.80
N ASP A 278 -21.60 12.10 -13.59
CA ASP A 278 -22.88 11.93 -14.23
C ASP A 278 -24.00 11.74 -13.18
N GLU A 279 -25.00 12.62 -13.21
CA GLU A 279 -26.10 12.65 -12.25
C GLU A 279 -26.99 11.41 -12.22
N LYS A 280 -27.04 10.64 -13.32
CA LYS A 280 -27.87 9.45 -13.44
C LYS A 280 -27.14 8.20 -12.97
N THR A 281 -25.82 8.18 -13.13
CA THR A 281 -25.01 6.98 -12.95
C THR A 281 -24.19 7.01 -11.67
N ASP A 282 -23.80 8.18 -11.18
CA ASP A 282 -22.81 8.31 -10.10
C ASP A 282 -23.47 8.62 -8.75
N GLU A 283 -23.08 7.86 -7.74
CA GLU A 283 -23.53 8.07 -6.35
C GLU A 283 -22.37 7.92 -5.36
N LEU A 284 -22.33 8.80 -4.35
CA LEU A 284 -21.51 8.62 -3.16
C LEU A 284 -22.41 8.21 -2.00
N ILE A 285 -22.12 7.03 -1.44
CA ILE A 285 -22.80 6.48 -0.27
C ILE A 285 -21.92 6.70 0.95
N PHE A 286 -22.54 7.29 1.98
CA PHE A 286 -21.94 7.52 3.28
C PHE A 286 -22.62 6.60 4.30
N PRO A 287 -21.97 5.49 4.69
CA PRO A 287 -22.45 4.65 5.78
C PRO A 287 -22.57 5.46 7.08
N PRO A 288 -23.33 4.96 8.07
CA PRO A 288 -23.41 5.60 9.37
C PRO A 288 -22.02 5.84 9.95
N SER A 289 -21.69 7.11 10.16
CA SER A 289 -20.39 7.57 10.62
C SER A 289 -20.60 8.68 11.67
N PRO A 290 -19.64 8.93 12.57
CA PRO A 290 -19.72 10.02 13.53
C PRO A 290 -19.92 11.39 12.86
N LEU A 291 -19.36 11.54 11.66
CA LEU A 291 -19.54 12.69 10.79
C LEU A 291 -20.50 12.33 9.65
N ASN A 292 -21.55 13.12 9.49
CA ASN A 292 -22.54 12.93 8.43
C ASN A 292 -22.38 14.02 7.37
N PRO A 293 -21.83 13.70 6.18
CA PRO A 293 -21.67 14.69 5.14
C PRO A 293 -23.02 15.16 4.59
N THR A 294 -23.12 16.46 4.32
CA THR A 294 -24.32 17.10 3.81
C THR A 294 -24.14 17.49 2.34
N PRO A 295 -25.06 17.11 1.43
CA PRO A 295 -25.02 17.56 0.05
C PRO A 295 -24.98 19.10 -0.06
N ILE A 296 -24.25 19.60 -1.06
CA ILE A 296 -24.21 21.02 -1.41
C ILE A 296 -25.14 21.22 -2.60
N ASP A 297 -26.31 21.81 -2.35
CA ASP A 297 -27.38 21.87 -3.36
C ASP A 297 -27.12 22.90 -4.49
N ASP A 298 -26.26 23.92 -4.32
CA ASP A 298 -26.27 25.06 -5.26
C ASP A 298 -24.92 25.76 -5.59
N GLU A 299 -23.77 25.40 -4.99
CA GLU A 299 -22.53 26.22 -5.14
C GLU A 299 -21.39 25.62 -5.99
N LEU A 300 -21.42 24.34 -6.35
CA LEU A 300 -20.38 23.70 -7.19
C LEU A 300 -20.77 23.55 -8.67
N LYS A 301 -21.86 24.20 -9.10
CA LYS A 301 -22.23 24.25 -10.52
C LYS A 301 -21.30 25.19 -11.30
N SER A 302 -20.20 24.64 -11.79
CA SER A 302 -19.81 24.93 -13.18
C SER A 302 -19.01 23.81 -13.85
N ASP A 303 -18.19 23.02 -13.15
CA ASP A 303 -17.47 21.89 -13.80
C ASP A 303 -17.30 20.64 -12.90
N PHE A 304 -17.80 20.71 -11.67
CA PHE A 304 -17.63 19.70 -10.64
C PHE A 304 -19.02 19.11 -10.29
N GLY A 305 -19.12 17.79 -10.07
CA GLY A 305 -20.37 17.16 -9.65
C GLY A 305 -20.87 17.62 -8.26
N PRO A 306 -21.95 17.05 -7.69
CA PRO A 306 -22.41 17.38 -6.36
C PRO A 306 -21.29 17.16 -5.35
N GLY A 307 -21.04 18.18 -4.54
CA GLY A 307 -20.13 18.12 -3.41
C GLY A 307 -20.87 17.78 -2.12
N TYR A 308 -20.14 17.23 -1.17
CA TYR A 308 -20.60 16.89 0.17
C TYR A 308 -19.73 17.63 1.20
N LYS A 309 -20.34 18.54 1.95
CA LYS A 309 -19.72 19.28 3.05
C LYS A 309 -19.63 18.39 4.27
N ILE A 310 -18.45 18.33 4.89
CA ILE A 310 -18.17 17.64 6.14
C ILE A 310 -17.97 18.70 7.22
N GLY A 311 -18.70 18.56 8.34
CA GLY A 311 -18.57 19.45 9.48
C GLY A 311 -17.27 19.24 10.29
N PRO A 312 -17.04 20.04 11.35
CA PRO A 312 -15.89 19.87 12.22
C PRO A 312 -15.91 18.53 12.94
N GLY A 313 -14.74 17.94 13.19
CA GLY A 313 -14.59 16.65 13.86
C GLY A 313 -13.15 16.31 14.22
N THR A 314 -12.94 15.27 14.99
CA THR A 314 -11.60 14.77 15.34
C THR A 314 -10.93 14.04 14.17
N GLY A 315 -9.62 13.84 14.24
CA GLY A 315 -8.90 13.03 13.24
C GLY A 315 -9.48 11.61 13.12
N GLU A 316 -9.80 10.96 14.24
CA GLU A 316 -10.40 9.61 14.27
C GLU A 316 -11.77 9.55 13.58
N GLU A 317 -12.62 10.56 13.80
CA GLU A 317 -13.92 10.66 13.15
C GLU A 317 -13.78 10.86 11.63
N TYR A 318 -12.83 11.69 11.19
CA TYR A 318 -12.50 11.85 9.78
C TYR A 318 -11.92 10.55 9.17
N GLN A 319 -11.04 9.86 9.89
CA GLN A 319 -10.48 8.58 9.43
C GLN A 319 -11.59 7.53 9.24
N THR A 320 -12.55 7.48 10.16
CA THR A 320 -13.71 6.59 10.10
C THR A 320 -14.63 6.93 8.93
N LEU A 321 -14.91 8.22 8.71
CA LEU A 321 -15.68 8.67 7.56
C LEU A 321 -14.99 8.30 6.23
N LEU A 322 -13.73 8.71 6.05
CA LEU A 322 -13.01 8.53 4.78
C LEU A 322 -12.77 7.06 4.42
N SER A 323 -12.58 6.19 5.41
CA SER A 323 -12.46 4.74 5.21
C SER A 323 -13.81 4.02 4.96
N SER A 324 -14.94 4.71 5.19
CA SER A 324 -16.28 4.16 5.00
C SER A 324 -16.99 4.67 3.74
N VAL A 325 -16.62 5.84 3.19
CA VAL A 325 -17.17 6.39 1.94
C VAL A 325 -17.08 5.36 0.80
N LYS A 326 -18.21 5.13 0.12
CA LYS A 326 -18.32 4.27 -1.06
C LYS A 326 -18.77 5.11 -2.25
N TYR A 327 -18.02 5.09 -3.34
CA TYR A 327 -18.51 5.49 -4.67
C TYR A 327 -19.25 4.32 -5.29
N VAL A 328 -20.38 4.56 -5.95
CA VAL A 328 -21.21 3.57 -6.64
C VAL A 328 -21.53 4.04 -8.06
N TYR A 329 -21.36 3.14 -9.03
CA TYR A 329 -21.74 3.35 -10.43
C TYR A 329 -22.98 2.51 -10.79
N LYS A 330 -24.04 3.18 -11.28
CA LYS A 330 -25.38 2.60 -11.47
C LYS A 330 -25.70 2.18 -12.91
N ASP A 331 -24.91 2.57 -13.90
CA ASP A 331 -25.18 2.28 -15.32
C ASP A 331 -24.33 1.10 -15.84
N LEU A 332 -24.77 0.48 -16.92
CA LEU A 332 -24.23 -0.76 -17.49
C LEU A 332 -23.95 -0.66 -19.01
N VAL A 333 -24.16 0.50 -19.65
CA VAL A 333 -24.30 0.54 -21.13
C VAL A 333 -23.41 1.57 -21.85
N GLU A 334 -22.78 2.53 -21.18
CA GLU A 334 -21.94 3.54 -21.86
C GLU A 334 -20.43 3.28 -21.76
N GLU A 335 -19.70 3.87 -22.71
CA GLU A 335 -18.25 3.78 -22.80
C GLU A 335 -17.59 4.18 -21.47
N PRO A 336 -16.52 3.47 -21.08
CA PRO A 336 -15.86 3.69 -19.81
C PRO A 336 -15.34 5.12 -19.71
N SER A 337 -15.87 5.85 -18.73
CA SER A 337 -15.42 7.18 -18.40
C SER A 337 -14.42 7.12 -17.24
N THR A 338 -13.47 8.04 -17.19
CA THR A 338 -12.62 8.22 -16.01
C THR A 338 -13.33 9.17 -15.06
N LYS A 339 -13.49 8.76 -13.79
CA LYS A 339 -14.01 9.61 -12.73
C LYS A 339 -12.86 10.09 -11.86
N ASN A 340 -12.91 11.33 -11.40
CA ASN A 340 -11.97 11.82 -10.40
C ASN A 340 -12.75 12.33 -9.20
N ILE A 341 -12.52 11.73 -8.03
CA ILE A 341 -13.16 12.11 -6.77
C ILE A 341 -12.10 12.73 -5.86
N ALA A 342 -12.34 13.96 -5.44
CA ALA A 342 -11.43 14.73 -4.62
C ALA A 342 -11.96 14.93 -3.20
N LEU A 343 -11.02 14.95 -2.25
CA LEU A 343 -11.18 15.35 -0.86
C LEU A 343 -10.37 16.63 -0.65
N PHE A 344 -11.00 17.62 -0.06
CA PHE A 344 -10.38 18.86 0.39
C PHE A 344 -10.68 19.07 1.88
N LEU A 345 -9.67 19.41 2.68
CA LEU A 345 -9.81 19.70 4.11
C LEU A 345 -9.65 21.18 4.39
N TYR A 346 -10.60 21.75 5.14
CA TYR A 346 -10.56 23.14 5.54
C TYR A 346 -9.52 23.39 6.65
N SER A 347 -9.18 24.66 6.86
CA SER A 347 -8.23 25.12 7.89
C SER A 347 -8.85 26.26 8.68
N ASP A 348 -8.56 26.35 9.99
CA ASP A 348 -8.99 27.45 10.87
C ASP A 348 -8.44 28.82 10.43
N THR A 349 -7.42 28.82 9.57
CA THR A 349 -6.86 30.04 8.99
C THR A 349 -7.87 30.80 8.14
N CYS A 350 -8.85 30.10 7.56
CA CYS A 350 -9.83 30.69 6.65
C CYS A 350 -11.25 30.43 7.15
N ASP A 351 -12.14 31.41 6.94
CA ASP A 351 -13.56 31.19 7.18
C ASP A 351 -14.06 30.13 6.18
N PHE A 352 -14.64 29.06 6.72
CA PHE A 352 -15.15 27.93 5.96
C PHE A 352 -16.06 28.40 4.82
N ASP A 353 -17.03 29.28 5.10
CA ASP A 353 -18.06 29.65 4.13
C ASP A 353 -17.53 30.62 3.06
N LEU A 354 -16.38 31.25 3.34
CA LEU A 354 -15.71 32.19 2.43
C LEU A 354 -14.51 31.58 1.68
N THR A 355 -14.10 30.36 2.05
CA THR A 355 -12.98 29.68 1.39
C THR A 355 -13.44 29.13 0.05
N LYS A 356 -12.76 29.53 -1.03
CA LYS A 356 -13.00 29.03 -2.39
C LYS A 356 -11.71 28.41 -2.91
N PHE A 357 -11.81 27.42 -3.79
CA PHE A 357 -10.63 26.78 -4.37
C PHE A 357 -10.78 26.63 -5.88
N TYR A 358 -9.67 26.74 -6.59
CA TYR A 358 -9.56 26.62 -8.03
C TYR A 358 -8.49 25.58 -8.35
N TYR A 359 -8.82 24.64 -9.21
CA TYR A 359 -7.90 23.59 -9.63
C TYR A 359 -7.57 23.75 -11.11
N SER A 360 -6.29 23.93 -11.43
CA SER A 360 -5.78 24.03 -12.80
C SER A 360 -4.72 22.97 -13.07
N GLN A 361 -4.19 22.95 -14.30
CA GLN A 361 -3.07 22.06 -14.66
C GLN A 361 -1.80 22.37 -13.87
N GLU A 362 -1.65 23.59 -13.35
CA GLU A 362 -0.49 24.01 -12.57
C GLU A 362 -0.59 23.54 -11.11
N GLY A 363 -1.80 23.45 -10.56
CA GLY A 363 -2.02 23.01 -9.19
C GLY A 363 -3.34 23.47 -8.60
N LEU A 364 -3.47 23.29 -7.28
CA LEU A 364 -4.59 23.77 -6.49
C LEU A 364 -4.29 25.14 -5.89
N ARG A 365 -5.22 26.07 -6.08
CA ARG A 365 -5.23 27.40 -5.47
C ARG A 365 -6.38 27.49 -4.48
N ILE A 366 -6.11 28.04 -3.30
CA ILE A 366 -7.09 28.24 -2.24
C ILE A 366 -7.16 29.73 -1.95
N TYR A 367 -8.35 30.31 -2.06
CA TYR A 367 -8.60 31.72 -1.81
C TYR A 367 -9.39 31.89 -0.53
N CYS A 368 -8.87 32.73 0.35
CA CYS A 368 -9.48 33.09 1.61
C CYS A 368 -9.76 34.58 1.63
N ARG A 369 -11.06 34.93 1.62
CA ARG A 369 -11.47 36.32 1.86
C ARG A 369 -11.25 36.67 3.32
N LYS A 370 -10.68 37.86 3.56
CA LYS A 370 -10.51 38.43 4.88
C LYS A 370 -11.27 39.74 4.98
N ASP A 371 -11.93 39.92 6.10
CA ASP A 371 -12.60 41.16 6.52
C ASP A 371 -11.99 41.51 7.88
N ASP A 372 -11.21 42.59 7.92
CA ASP A 372 -10.51 43.02 9.13
C ASP A 372 -11.44 43.83 10.06
N GLY A 373 -12.68 44.13 9.63
CA GLY A 373 -13.62 44.96 10.39
C GLY A 373 -13.10 46.38 10.72
N GLY A 374 -11.96 46.74 10.13
CA GLY A 374 -11.17 47.95 10.36
C GLY A 374 -10.41 48.35 9.09
N SER A 375 -9.64 49.43 9.16
CA SER A 375 -8.94 50.00 8.01
C SER A 375 -7.53 49.40 7.89
N ILE A 376 -7.31 48.45 6.97
CA ILE A 376 -6.03 47.81 6.68
C ILE A 376 -5.41 48.33 5.38
N THR A 377 -4.10 48.61 5.39
CA THR A 377 -3.36 49.03 4.20
C THR A 377 -2.89 47.81 3.40
N TRP A 378 -2.57 47.98 2.12
CA TRP A 378 -1.97 46.96 1.26
C TRP A 378 -0.71 46.35 1.88
N ASN A 379 0.24 47.16 2.38
CA ASN A 379 1.47 46.62 2.97
C ASN A 379 1.19 45.80 4.25
N ALA A 380 0.21 46.21 5.06
CA ALA A 380 -0.21 45.47 6.24
C ALA A 380 -0.89 44.15 5.84
N SER A 381 -1.79 44.17 4.85
CA SER A 381 -2.47 42.97 4.34
C SER A 381 -1.50 41.98 3.69
N LYS A 382 -0.47 42.46 3.00
CA LYS A 382 0.61 41.63 2.45
C LYS A 382 1.33 40.88 3.56
N LYS A 383 1.76 41.62 4.58
CA LYS A 383 2.47 41.03 5.71
C LYS A 383 1.60 39.99 6.44
N GLU A 384 0.33 40.31 6.67
CA GLU A 384 -0.60 39.38 7.30
C GLU A 384 -0.80 38.12 6.46
N ALA A 385 -0.92 38.26 5.14
CA ALA A 385 -0.99 37.12 4.22
C ALA A 385 0.26 36.23 4.30
N GLU A 386 1.46 36.83 4.31
CA GLU A 386 2.75 36.13 4.41
C GLU A 386 2.96 35.44 5.77
N ASP A 387 2.41 36.01 6.85
CA ASP A 387 2.45 35.42 8.19
C ASP A 387 1.45 34.25 8.35
N MET A 388 0.47 34.11 7.44
CA MET A 388 -0.54 33.06 7.47
C MET A 388 -0.11 31.77 6.79
N LYS A 389 -0.62 30.66 7.33
CA LYS A 389 -0.38 29.31 6.81
C LYS A 389 -1.67 28.56 6.62
N TYR A 390 -1.86 27.98 5.43
CA TYR A 390 -2.90 26.99 5.19
C TYR A 390 -2.25 25.61 5.28
N TYR A 391 -2.31 24.99 6.46
CA TYR A 391 -1.45 23.87 6.82
C TYR A 391 0.04 24.20 6.63
N LYS A 392 0.68 23.70 5.56
CA LYS A 392 2.09 23.98 5.22
C LYS A 392 2.26 24.99 4.09
N LEU A 393 1.16 25.46 3.49
CA LEU A 393 1.20 26.41 2.40
C LEU A 393 1.41 27.82 2.95
N ASP A 394 2.38 28.51 2.37
CA ASP A 394 2.59 29.95 2.55
C ASP A 394 1.45 30.74 1.93
N GLY A 395 0.91 31.68 2.70
CA GLY A 395 -0.05 32.65 2.20
C GLY A 395 0.64 33.80 1.48
N LYS A 396 -0.06 34.38 0.51
CA LYS A 396 0.30 35.65 -0.11
C LYS A 396 -0.96 36.33 -0.62
N LEU A 397 -0.89 37.60 -0.98
CA LEU A 397 -2.05 38.27 -1.57
C LEU A 397 -2.36 37.70 -2.96
N LEU A 398 -3.64 37.72 -3.32
CA LEU A 398 -4.18 37.18 -4.56
C LEU A 398 -3.40 37.62 -5.81
N SER A 399 -3.00 36.64 -6.60
CA SER A 399 -2.45 36.74 -7.95
C SER A 399 -3.37 36.06 -8.95
N ILE A 400 -3.30 36.49 -10.21
CA ILE A 400 -4.12 35.91 -11.29
C ILE A 400 -3.20 35.63 -12.46
N ASN A 401 -3.21 34.39 -12.94
CA ASN A 401 -2.19 33.87 -13.84
C ASN A 401 -2.78 33.54 -15.22
N ASP A 402 -4.08 33.28 -15.28
CA ASP A 402 -4.77 32.98 -16.52
C ASP A 402 -6.23 33.51 -16.54
N VAL A 403 -6.83 33.46 -17.73
CA VAL A 403 -8.18 33.98 -18.00
C VAL A 403 -9.27 33.13 -17.34
N ASP A 404 -9.05 31.83 -17.19
CA ASP A 404 -10.02 30.92 -16.58
C ASP A 404 -10.05 31.11 -15.06
N GLU A 405 -8.88 31.26 -14.43
CA GLU A 405 -8.72 31.66 -13.03
C GLU A 405 -9.41 33.01 -12.77
N LYS A 406 -9.19 33.99 -13.66
CA LYS A 406 -9.89 35.29 -13.59
C LYS A 406 -11.40 35.12 -13.62
N ASN A 407 -11.93 34.37 -14.58
CA ASN A 407 -13.37 34.14 -14.70
C ASN A 407 -13.93 33.47 -13.45
N PHE A 408 -13.24 32.45 -12.92
CA PHE A 408 -13.61 31.80 -11.66
C PHE A 408 -13.61 32.78 -10.48
N ILE A 409 -12.59 33.63 -10.39
CA ILE A 409 -12.47 34.65 -9.36
C ILE A 409 -13.66 35.61 -9.43
N ASP A 410 -13.97 36.11 -10.62
CA ASP A 410 -15.07 37.04 -10.84
C ASP A 410 -16.43 36.41 -10.48
N THR A 411 -16.71 35.18 -10.90
CA THR A 411 -18.03 34.55 -10.73
C THR A 411 -18.23 33.90 -9.37
N THR A 412 -17.16 33.40 -8.76
CA THR A 412 -17.22 32.54 -7.57
C THR A 412 -16.57 33.21 -6.36
N VAL A 413 -15.31 33.66 -6.51
CA VAL A 413 -14.56 34.31 -5.44
C VAL A 413 -15.03 35.74 -5.19
N PHE A 414 -15.82 36.35 -6.06
CA PHE A 414 -16.40 37.69 -5.85
C PHE A 414 -17.87 37.81 -6.27
N ARG A 415 -18.69 36.78 -6.03
CA ARG A 415 -20.14 36.80 -6.33
C ARG A 415 -20.91 37.93 -5.59
N ASP A 416 -20.38 38.29 -4.41
CA ASP A 416 -20.72 39.41 -3.51
C ASP A 416 -20.46 40.81 -4.07
N ALA A 417 -21.17 41.85 -3.62
CA ALA A 417 -20.63 43.20 -3.68
C ALA A 417 -19.36 43.25 -2.81
N TRP A 418 -18.20 43.54 -3.41
CA TRP A 418 -16.91 43.39 -2.74
C TRP A 418 -15.90 44.42 -3.21
N ILE A 419 -15.11 44.95 -2.27
CA ILE A 419 -14.00 45.87 -2.53
C ILE A 419 -12.86 45.44 -1.60
N GLY A 420 -11.65 45.21 -2.12
CA GLY A 420 -10.51 44.85 -1.27
C GLY A 420 -9.17 44.69 -1.98
N TRP A 421 -8.10 44.62 -1.20
CA TRP A 421 -6.72 44.49 -1.69
C TRP A 421 -6.42 43.12 -2.34
N ILE A 422 -5.61 43.16 -3.39
CA ILE A 422 -5.03 41.99 -4.08
C ILE A 422 -3.51 42.19 -4.26
N GLY A 423 -2.77 41.16 -4.67
CA GLY A 423 -1.31 41.13 -4.61
C GLY A 423 -0.57 41.90 -5.68
N GLY A 424 -1.23 42.71 -6.51
CA GLY A 424 -0.57 43.46 -7.57
C GLY A 424 0.12 44.72 -7.03
N LYS A 425 1.40 44.90 -7.36
CA LYS A 425 2.18 46.10 -7.05
C LYS A 425 2.98 46.58 -8.26
N LYS A 426 3.02 47.90 -8.49
CA LYS A 426 3.86 48.49 -9.53
C LYS A 426 5.28 48.68 -9.01
N THR A 427 6.28 48.23 -9.77
CA THR A 427 7.71 48.41 -9.47
C THR A 427 8.44 48.74 -10.77
N ASP A 428 9.21 49.84 -10.80
CA ASP A 428 9.91 50.33 -11.99
C ASP A 428 9.00 50.46 -13.23
N ASP A 429 7.82 51.04 -13.02
CA ASP A 429 6.74 51.20 -14.00
C ASP A 429 6.07 49.90 -14.52
N VAL A 430 6.43 48.73 -13.98
CA VAL A 430 5.85 47.43 -14.38
C VAL A 430 5.04 46.81 -13.25
N TRP A 431 3.87 46.27 -13.58
CA TRP A 431 3.03 45.55 -12.63
C TRP A 431 3.59 44.15 -12.32
N LYS A 432 3.64 43.80 -11.04
CA LYS A 432 4.11 42.50 -10.55
C LYS A 432 3.14 41.91 -9.54
N TRP A 433 2.98 40.60 -9.56
CA TRP A 433 2.30 39.87 -8.48
C TRP A 433 3.26 39.63 -7.32
N THR A 434 2.77 39.79 -6.09
CA THR A 434 3.52 39.42 -4.89
C THR A 434 3.87 37.93 -4.85
N GLY A 435 5.13 37.59 -4.57
CA GLY A 435 5.60 36.22 -4.37
C GLY A 435 7.12 36.10 -4.34
N GLU A 436 7.65 34.88 -4.28
CA GLU A 436 9.10 34.66 -4.45
C GLU A 436 9.54 35.18 -5.83
N GLY A 437 10.32 36.26 -5.83
CA GLY A 437 10.91 36.85 -7.04
C GLY A 437 10.04 37.88 -7.78
N ASP A 438 8.86 38.28 -7.23
CA ASP A 438 7.88 39.19 -7.84
C ASP A 438 7.68 38.95 -9.35
N VAL A 439 6.67 38.13 -9.68
CA VAL A 439 6.41 37.69 -11.06
C VAL A 439 5.85 38.86 -11.88
N LEU A 440 6.49 39.15 -13.02
CA LEU A 440 6.01 40.16 -13.97
C LEU A 440 4.64 39.76 -14.49
N ILE A 441 3.71 40.72 -14.49
CA ILE A 441 2.40 40.55 -15.11
C ILE A 441 2.55 40.89 -16.59
N GLU A 442 2.30 39.92 -17.48
CA GLU A 442 2.43 40.13 -18.92
C GLU A 442 1.52 41.27 -19.38
N GLU A 443 2.02 42.15 -20.26
CA GLU A 443 1.30 43.33 -20.75
C GLU A 443 -0.03 42.94 -21.43
N SER A 444 -0.02 41.87 -22.23
CA SER A 444 -1.22 41.27 -22.82
C SER A 444 -2.24 40.79 -21.80
N PHE A 445 -1.78 40.36 -20.62
CA PHE A 445 -2.67 39.97 -19.54
C PHE A 445 -3.23 41.18 -18.78
N VAL A 446 -2.42 42.23 -18.54
CA VAL A 446 -2.88 43.52 -17.98
C VAL A 446 -4.01 44.11 -18.84
N ASP A 447 -3.85 44.07 -20.16
CA ASP A 447 -4.88 44.50 -21.12
C ASP A 447 -6.16 43.66 -21.02
N SER A 448 -6.02 42.35 -20.76
CA SER A 448 -7.16 41.43 -20.62
C SER A 448 -7.96 41.63 -19.32
N ILE A 449 -7.31 42.04 -18.23
CA ILE A 449 -7.97 42.28 -16.94
C ILE A 449 -8.50 43.72 -16.80
N LYS A 450 -8.19 44.63 -17.74
CA LYS A 450 -8.65 46.03 -17.77
C LYS A 450 -8.46 46.74 -16.42
N VAL A 451 -7.22 46.95 -15.99
CA VAL A 451 -6.92 47.69 -14.75
C VAL A 451 -7.36 49.16 -14.88
N PHE A 452 -8.15 49.70 -13.96
CA PHE A 452 -8.61 51.09 -13.98
C PHE A 452 -8.11 51.91 -12.76
N PRO A 453 -7.56 53.12 -12.94
CA PRO A 453 -7.10 53.71 -14.19
C PRO A 453 -5.64 53.26 -14.45
N VAL A 454 -5.39 52.57 -15.57
CA VAL A 454 -4.03 52.21 -16.07
C VAL A 454 -3.06 53.41 -16.02
N ASP A 455 -3.60 54.62 -16.20
CA ASP A 455 -2.85 55.85 -16.45
C ASP A 455 -2.78 56.83 -15.27
N THR A 456 -3.06 56.40 -14.03
CA THR A 456 -2.88 57.32 -12.89
C THR A 456 -1.40 57.40 -12.53
N PRO A 457 -0.73 58.57 -12.68
CA PRO A 457 0.68 58.70 -12.34
C PRO A 457 0.90 58.40 -10.85
N GLY A 458 1.79 57.45 -10.55
CA GLY A 458 2.09 57.02 -9.19
C GLY A 458 1.15 55.96 -8.62
N ALA A 459 0.27 55.34 -9.41
CA ALA A 459 -0.50 54.19 -8.95
C ALA A 459 0.39 52.96 -8.73
N ASP A 460 0.51 52.55 -7.47
CA ASP A 460 1.46 51.53 -7.03
C ASP A 460 0.78 50.25 -6.54
N TYR A 461 -0.53 50.26 -6.25
CA TYR A 461 -1.22 49.15 -5.57
C TYR A 461 -2.50 48.72 -6.30
N LEU A 462 -2.71 47.42 -6.51
CA LEU A 462 -3.94 46.88 -7.08
C LEU A 462 -4.96 46.47 -6.02
N TRP A 463 -6.22 46.75 -6.31
CA TRP A 463 -7.38 46.29 -5.58
C TRP A 463 -8.47 45.82 -6.54
N TYR A 464 -9.41 45.04 -6.03
CA TYR A 464 -10.53 44.53 -6.80
C TYR A 464 -11.83 45.17 -6.34
N SER A 465 -12.71 45.51 -7.28
CA SER A 465 -14.02 46.08 -7.02
C SER A 465 -15.13 45.36 -7.80
N ARG A 466 -16.22 45.05 -7.10
CA ARG A 466 -17.48 44.64 -7.70
C ARG A 466 -18.61 45.36 -6.95
N PRO A 467 -19.18 46.43 -7.53
CA PRO A 467 -20.09 47.30 -6.81
C PRO A 467 -21.47 46.66 -6.52
N SER A 468 -21.85 45.60 -7.25
CA SER A 468 -23.08 44.85 -6.98
C SER A 468 -23.00 43.42 -7.53
N LYS A 469 -23.91 42.53 -7.11
CA LYS A 469 -23.99 41.14 -7.61
C LYS A 469 -24.08 41.07 -9.14
N SER A 470 -24.75 42.04 -9.76
CA SER A 470 -24.92 42.17 -11.21
C SER A 470 -23.97 43.17 -11.88
N GLY A 471 -23.08 43.80 -11.12
CA GLY A 471 -22.12 44.78 -11.63
C GLY A 471 -20.89 44.08 -12.20
N ASP A 472 -20.25 44.74 -13.16
CA ASP A 472 -18.99 44.27 -13.73
C ASP A 472 -17.88 44.31 -12.67
N ALA A 473 -17.05 43.27 -12.69
CA ALA A 473 -15.83 43.17 -11.92
C ALA A 473 -14.76 44.08 -12.52
N GLU A 474 -14.13 44.90 -11.70
CA GLU A 474 -13.08 45.83 -12.13
C GLU A 474 -11.85 45.72 -11.25
N PHE A 475 -10.71 45.52 -11.90
CA PHE A 475 -9.40 45.67 -11.28
C PHE A 475 -9.09 47.14 -11.23
N ASN A 476 -8.75 47.64 -10.05
CA ASN A 476 -8.47 49.05 -9.84
C ASN A 476 -7.07 49.28 -9.29
N ALA A 477 -6.53 50.47 -9.51
CA ALA A 477 -5.21 50.87 -9.04
C ALA A 477 -5.29 52.09 -8.11
N SER A 478 -4.43 52.13 -7.09
CA SER A 478 -4.33 53.21 -6.12
C SER A 478 -2.95 53.85 -6.12
N VAL A 479 -2.91 55.19 -6.02
CA VAL A 479 -1.70 56.01 -5.86
C VAL A 479 -1.11 55.97 -4.46
N GLU A 480 -1.91 55.56 -3.47
CA GLU A 480 -1.49 55.52 -2.08
C GLU A 480 -1.88 54.19 -1.45
N ASP A 481 -1.11 53.79 -0.44
CA ASP A 481 -1.42 52.65 0.43
C ASP A 481 -2.54 53.02 1.41
N HIS A 482 -3.69 53.42 0.87
CA HIS A 482 -4.83 53.86 1.67
C HIS A 482 -5.45 52.67 2.39
N PRO A 483 -6.25 52.89 3.43
CA PRO A 483 -6.80 51.76 4.13
C PRO A 483 -8.10 51.28 3.47
N MET A 484 -8.33 49.96 3.53
CA MET A 484 -9.53 49.24 3.07
C MET A 484 -9.99 48.27 4.16
N GLU A 485 -11.17 47.70 4.03
CA GLU A 485 -11.68 46.77 5.06
C GLU A 485 -11.33 45.30 4.77
N LYS A 486 -10.96 44.99 3.53
CA LYS A 486 -10.97 43.63 3.00
C LYS A 486 -9.78 43.37 2.09
N TYR A 487 -9.38 42.12 2.03
CA TYR A 487 -8.31 41.63 1.15
C TYR A 487 -8.47 40.13 0.91
N ILE A 488 -7.74 39.58 -0.07
CA ILE A 488 -7.74 38.14 -0.37
C ILE A 488 -6.34 37.56 -0.24
N ILE A 489 -6.26 36.46 0.49
CA ILE A 489 -5.08 35.61 0.60
C ILE A 489 -5.26 34.43 -0.35
N GLU A 490 -4.23 34.12 -1.14
CA GLU A 490 -4.09 32.86 -1.84
C GLU A 490 -3.07 31.95 -1.17
N PHE A 491 -3.34 30.64 -1.26
CA PHE A 491 -2.40 29.58 -0.96
C PHE A 491 -2.28 28.68 -2.21
N TYR A 492 -1.06 28.37 -2.62
CA TYR A 492 -0.81 27.61 -3.83
C TYR A 492 -0.13 26.27 -3.54
N ALA A 493 -0.69 25.20 -4.09
CA ALA A 493 -0.18 23.84 -4.02
C ALA A 493 0.08 23.30 -5.44
N PRO A 494 1.35 23.16 -5.87
CA PRO A 494 1.66 22.75 -7.23
C PRO A 494 1.22 21.30 -7.50
N HIS A 495 0.89 21.00 -8.75
CA HIS A 495 0.47 19.66 -9.14
C HIS A 495 1.53 18.60 -8.76
N GLY A 496 1.09 17.53 -8.09
CA GLY A 496 1.99 16.48 -7.60
C GLY A 496 2.66 16.78 -6.25
N SER A 497 2.37 17.90 -5.58
CA SER A 497 2.75 18.15 -4.19
C SER A 497 1.90 17.33 -3.20
N GLN A 498 1.63 16.06 -3.53
CA GLN A 498 1.13 15.11 -2.56
C GLN A 498 2.20 15.01 -1.48
N PHE A 499 1.91 15.49 -0.27
CA PHE A 499 2.78 15.28 0.86
C PHE A 499 2.75 13.80 1.20
N THR A 500 3.57 13.01 0.52
CA THR A 500 3.68 11.57 0.76
C THR A 500 4.08 11.37 2.21
N CYS A 501 3.26 10.62 2.94
CA CYS A 501 3.57 10.14 4.28
C CYS A 501 4.82 9.24 4.19
N GLN A 502 6.02 9.83 4.26
CA GLN A 502 7.25 9.05 4.21
C GLN A 502 7.38 8.24 5.50
N LYS A 503 7.42 6.91 5.38
CA LYS A 503 7.65 5.91 6.44
C LYS A 503 8.81 6.19 7.41
N LYS A 504 9.71 7.14 7.10
CA LYS A 504 10.94 7.41 7.86
C LYS A 504 10.85 8.57 8.86
N ASN A 505 9.79 9.36 8.86
CA ASN A 505 9.59 10.40 9.86
C ASN A 505 8.30 10.13 10.64
N SER A 506 8.42 9.97 11.95
CA SER A 506 7.31 9.95 12.92
C SER A 506 6.60 11.31 13.07
N GLY A 507 6.81 12.22 12.12
CA GLY A 507 6.11 13.48 11.99
C GLY A 507 4.85 13.28 11.18
N GLY A 508 3.71 13.49 11.82
CA GLY A 508 2.39 13.42 11.23
C GLY A 508 2.24 14.07 9.86
N CYS A 509 1.42 13.47 9.00
CA CYS A 509 1.08 14.03 7.69
C CYS A 509 -0.45 14.14 7.57
N VAL A 510 -0.92 15.32 7.20
CA VAL A 510 -2.29 15.58 6.72
C VAL A 510 -2.13 16.04 5.28
N ASN A 511 -2.84 15.40 4.37
CA ASN A 511 -2.88 15.86 2.99
C ASN A 511 -4.19 16.63 2.77
N TYR A 512 -4.12 17.96 2.86
CA TYR A 512 -5.30 18.85 2.76
C TYR A 512 -6.03 18.73 1.43
N TYR A 513 -5.40 18.13 0.40
CA TYR A 513 -6.02 17.76 -0.84
C TYR A 513 -5.63 16.34 -1.27
N SER A 514 -6.60 15.50 -1.58
CA SER A 514 -6.37 14.17 -2.13
C SER A 514 -7.37 13.89 -3.24
N SER A 515 -6.90 13.42 -4.39
CA SER A 515 -7.75 13.03 -5.51
C SER A 515 -7.51 11.57 -5.86
N THR A 516 -8.59 10.85 -6.12
CA THR A 516 -8.56 9.46 -6.55
C THR A 516 -9.21 9.36 -7.91
N THR A 517 -8.41 8.92 -8.89
CA THR A 517 -8.90 8.57 -10.23
C THR A 517 -9.48 7.16 -10.19
N ILE A 518 -10.68 7.00 -10.72
CA ILE A 518 -11.39 5.74 -10.86
C ILE A 518 -11.65 5.52 -12.34
N GLU A 519 -11.09 4.46 -12.89
CA GLU A 519 -11.43 3.99 -14.23
C GLU A 519 -12.64 3.06 -14.12
N ILE A 520 -13.74 3.39 -14.81
CA ILE A 520 -14.96 2.58 -14.74
C ILE A 520 -14.73 1.17 -15.30
N GLU A 521 -13.77 0.98 -16.22
CA GLU A 521 -13.27 -0.34 -16.65
C GLU A 521 -12.68 -1.19 -15.51
N GLU A 522 -12.12 -0.55 -14.48
CA GLU A 522 -11.57 -1.24 -13.30
C GLU A 522 -12.64 -1.58 -12.26
N LEU A 523 -13.86 -1.04 -12.40
CA LEU A 523 -14.99 -1.50 -11.61
C LEU A 523 -15.43 -2.87 -12.12
N ASN A 524 -15.60 -3.82 -11.20
CA ASN A 524 -16.34 -5.05 -11.51
C ASN A 524 -17.82 -4.70 -11.71
N LEU A 525 -18.15 -4.21 -12.91
CA LEU A 525 -19.52 -3.93 -13.33
C LEU A 525 -20.29 -5.25 -13.36
N CYS A 526 -21.17 -5.44 -12.39
CA CYS A 526 -22.05 -6.58 -12.39
C CYS A 526 -23.04 -6.42 -13.54
N HIS A 527 -22.86 -7.19 -14.62
CA HIS A 527 -23.92 -7.36 -15.61
C HIS A 527 -25.13 -7.98 -14.92
N ILE A 528 -26.12 -7.16 -14.56
CA ILE A 528 -27.46 -7.65 -14.24
C ILE A 528 -28.07 -8.06 -15.58
N TYR A 529 -27.82 -9.30 -16.00
CA TYR A 529 -28.70 -9.96 -16.94
C TYR A 529 -30.00 -10.27 -16.17
N ASN A 530 -31.05 -9.50 -16.49
CA ASN A 530 -32.43 -9.81 -16.08
C ASN A 530 -32.85 -11.22 -16.51
#